data_AF-A0A659U897-F1
#
_entry.id   AF-A0A659U897-F1
#
_cell.length_a   1.000
_cell.length_b   1.000
_cell.length_c   1.000
_cell.angle_alpha   90.00
_cell.angle_beta   90.00
_cell.angle_gamma   90.00
#
_symmetry.space_group_name_H-M   'P 1'
#
loop_
_entity.id
_entity.type
_entity.pdbx_description
1 polymer ?
#
loop_
_entity_poly.entity_id
_entity_poly.type
_entity_poly.pdbx_seq_one_letter_code
_entity_poly.pdbx_strand_id
1 'polypeptide(L)' 'VANGFGYGIANMRPLNTMSPDGKLLVFVPLLGDLRPLTIGIALPNAEHRTLTVQAFIDHCRRFVVEQGVFGTERIVK' A
#
# COMPACT_ATOMS: atom_id res chain seq x y z
N VAL A 1 8.03 17.87 -1.84
CA VAL A 1 7.88 17.44 -3.25
C VAL A 1 7.18 18.52 -4.09
N ALA A 2 5.86 18.72 -3.99
CA ALA A 2 5.15 19.69 -4.85
C ALA A 2 5.62 21.17 -4.71
N ASN A 3 6.20 21.54 -3.56
CA ASN A 3 6.84 22.84 -3.34
C ASN A 3 8.28 22.96 -3.89
N GLY A 4 8.79 21.95 -4.60
CA GLY A 4 10.10 22.02 -5.27
C GLY A 4 11.32 21.71 -4.39
N PHE A 5 11.15 21.41 -3.10
CA PHE A 5 12.28 21.11 -2.20
C PHE A 5 12.98 19.76 -2.41
N GLY A 6 12.57 18.97 -3.42
CA GLY A 6 13.14 17.66 -3.72
C GLY A 6 12.09 16.59 -4.03
N TYR A 7 12.48 15.33 -3.92
CA TYR A 7 11.65 14.15 -4.20
C TYR A 7 11.38 13.33 -2.93
N GLY A 8 10.42 12.42 -3.01
CA GLY A 8 10.10 11.47 -1.95
C GLY A 8 9.86 10.08 -2.52
N ILE A 9 10.09 9.06 -1.71
CA ILE A 9 9.78 7.67 -2.05
C ILE A 9 8.53 7.27 -1.28
N ALA A 10 7.56 6.70 -1.98
CA ALA A 10 6.32 6.21 -1.40
C ALA A 10 6.18 4.71 -1.68
N ASN A 11 5.80 3.95 -0.63
CA ASN A 11 5.63 2.49 -0.71
C ASN A 11 4.20 2.07 -1.09
N MET A 12 3.29 3.04 -1.21
CA MET A 12 1.88 2.82 -1.59
C MET A 12 1.58 3.64 -2.83
N ARG A 13 0.69 3.13 -3.69
CA ARG A 13 0.25 3.84 -4.89
C ARG A 13 -0.63 5.03 -4.47
N PRO A 14 -0.22 6.28 -4.75
CA PRO A 14 -1.03 7.44 -4.40
C PRO A 14 -2.26 7.50 -5.30
N LEU A 15 -3.42 7.76 -4.69
CA LEU A 15 -4.70 7.83 -5.42
C LEU A 15 -4.89 9.18 -6.13
N ASN A 16 -4.17 10.22 -5.69
CA ASN A 16 -4.31 11.58 -6.19
C ASN A 16 -2.97 12.13 -6.67
N THR A 17 -2.99 12.83 -7.80
CA THR A 17 -1.84 13.53 -8.39
C THR A 17 -1.74 14.99 -7.96
N MET A 18 -2.38 15.33 -6.85
CA MET A 18 -2.43 16.70 -6.32
C MET A 18 -2.09 16.68 -4.83
N SER A 19 -1.24 17.60 -4.39
CA SER A 19 -0.99 17.85 -2.98
C SER A 19 -2.18 18.58 -2.33
N PRO A 20 -2.28 18.58 -0.99
CA PRO A 20 -3.37 19.26 -0.28
C PRO A 20 -3.51 20.75 -0.59
N ASP A 21 -2.42 21.42 -1.00
CA ASP A 21 -2.38 22.82 -1.43
C ASP A 21 -2.64 23.01 -2.94
N GLY A 22 -3.12 21.98 -3.64
CA GLY A 22 -3.56 22.07 -5.03
C GLY A 22 -2.45 21.92 -6.07
N LYS A 23 -1.20 21.66 -5.66
CA LYS A 23 -0.06 21.55 -6.59
C LYS A 23 0.08 20.16 -7.15
N LEU A 24 0.59 20.05 -8.38
CA LEU A 24 0.73 18.77 -9.05
C LEU A 24 1.86 17.92 -8.43
N LEU A 25 1.62 16.61 -8.40
CA LEU A 25 2.59 15.57 -8.05
C LEU A 25 2.67 14.57 -9.20
N VAL A 26 3.90 14.15 -9.50
CA VAL A 26 4.17 13.09 -10.49
C VAL A 26 4.77 11.90 -9.74
N PHE A 27 4.24 10.71 -10.02
CA PHE A 27 4.70 9.46 -9.41
C PHE A 27 5.35 8.60 -10.49
N VAL A 28 6.63 8.29 -10.28
CA VAL A 28 7.44 7.52 -11.22
C VAL A 28 7.73 6.16 -10.58
N PRO A 29 7.44 5.03 -11.26
CA PRO A 29 7.81 3.72 -10.76
C PRO A 29 9.34 3.59 -10.68
N LEU A 30 9.83 3.03 -9.59
CA LEU A 30 11.25 2.67 -9.49
C LEU A 30 11.53 1.45 -10.37
N LEU A 31 12.66 1.46 -11.08
CA LEU A 31 13.07 0.35 -11.94
C LEU A 31 13.74 -0.77 -11.13
N GLY A 32 13.57 -2.02 -11.60
CA GLY A 32 14.21 -3.22 -11.03
C GLY A 32 13.28 -4.10 -10.19
N ASP A 33 13.80 -5.25 -9.77
CA ASP A 33 13.11 -6.16 -8.83
C ASP A 33 13.38 -5.70 -7.39
N LEU A 34 12.58 -4.73 -6.94
CA LEU A 34 12.68 -4.18 -5.60
C LEU A 34 11.91 -5.05 -4.62
N ARG A 35 12.55 -5.35 -3.48
CA ARG A 35 11.89 -6.06 -2.38
C ARG A 35 10.62 -5.30 -1.96
N PRO A 36 9.42 -5.91 -2.06
CA PRO A 36 8.19 -5.27 -1.61
C PRO A 36 8.16 -5.08 -0.10
N LEU A 37 7.55 -3.99 0.36
CA LEU A 37 7.22 -3.83 1.76
C LEU A 37 6.03 -4.73 2.11
N THR A 38 6.18 -5.56 3.14
CA THR A 38 5.10 -6.43 3.63
C THR A 38 4.27 -5.70 4.68
N ILE A 39 2.98 -5.52 4.41
CA ILE A 39 2.00 -5.08 5.43
C ILE A 39 1.33 -6.31 6.02
N GLY A 40 1.11 -6.28 7.34
CA GLY A 40 0.49 -7.37 8.06
C GLY A 40 -0.37 -6.88 9.22
N ILE A 41 -1.07 -7.82 9.84
CA ILE A 41 -1.88 -7.60 11.04
C ILE A 41 -1.11 -8.21 12.21
N ALA A 42 -0.75 -7.40 13.20
CA ALA A 42 -0.18 -7.87 14.45
C ALA A 42 -1.30 -8.46 15.32
N LEU A 43 -1.10 -9.68 15.81
CA LEU A 43 -2.09 -10.41 16.60
C LEU A 43 -1.47 -10.81 17.95
N PRO A 44 -2.27 -10.84 19.03
CA PRO A 44 -1.82 -11.42 20.29
C PRO A 44 -1.43 -12.89 20.07
N ASN A 45 -0.41 -13.33 20.81
CA ASN A 45 -0.05 -14.74 20.85
C ASN A 45 -1.11 -15.48 21.67
N ALA A 46 -2.15 -15.96 21.01
CA ALA A 46 -3.28 -16.66 21.61
C ALA A 46 -3.45 -18.03 20.94
N GLU A 47 -3.79 -19.03 21.74
CA GLU A 47 -4.01 -20.40 21.27
C GLU A 47 -5.18 -20.47 20.27
N HIS A 48 -6.21 -19.63 20.46
CA HIS A 48 -7.39 -19.59 19.62
C HIS A 48 -7.71 -18.17 19.15
N ARG A 49 -8.20 -18.07 17.91
CA ARG A 49 -8.75 -16.85 17.32
C ARG A 49 -10.26 -16.93 17.32
N THR A 50 -10.93 -15.85 17.68
CA THR A 50 -12.38 -15.76 17.52
C THR A 50 -12.74 -15.72 16.04
N LEU A 51 -13.94 -16.19 15.69
CA LEU A 51 -14.45 -16.11 14.31
C LEU A 51 -14.46 -14.67 13.79
N THR A 52 -14.74 -13.69 14.66
CA THR A 52 -14.72 -12.26 14.31
C THR A 52 -13.33 -11.79 13.90
N VAL A 53 -12.27 -12.18 14.63
CA VAL A 53 -10.89 -11.85 14.26
C VAL A 53 -10.53 -12.47 12.91
N GLN A 54 -10.92 -13.73 12.68
CA GLN A 54 -10.66 -14.39 11.41
C GLN A 54 -11.40 -13.71 10.24
N ALA A 55 -12.68 -13.38 10.44
CA ALA A 55 -13.48 -12.66 9.45
C ALA A 55 -12.88 -11.28 9.10
N PHE A 56 -12.34 -10.57 10.10
CA PHE A 56 -11.64 -9.30 9.88
C PHE A 56 -10.36 -9.47 9.05
N ILE A 57 -9.53 -10.46 9.38
CA ILE A 57 -8.29 -10.75 8.62
C ILE A 57 -8.63 -11.05 7.15
N ASP A 58 -9.67 -11.85 6.91
CA ASP A 58 -10.09 -12.22 5.56
C ASP A 58 -10.70 -11.03 4.80
N HIS A 59 -11.41 -10.15 5.50
CA HIS A 59 -11.85 -8.88 4.94
C HIS A 59 -10.67 -7.99 4.52
N CYS A 60 -9.67 -7.79 5.38
CA CYS A 60 -8.49 -6.99 5.05
C CYS A 60 -7.74 -7.54 3.84
N ARG A 61 -7.58 -8.87 3.73
CA ARG A 61 -6.94 -9.51 2.58
C ARG A 61 -7.65 -9.21 1.27
N ARG A 62 -8.98 -9.32 1.24
CA ARG A 62 -9.79 -8.99 0.05
C ARG A 62 -9.71 -7.51 -0.28
N PHE A 63 -9.94 -6.65 0.71
CA PHE A 63 -9.95 -5.20 0.53
C PHE A 63 -8.66 -4.67 -0.09
N VAL A 64 -7.50 -5.14 0.42
CA VAL A 64 -6.20 -4.68 -0.08
C VAL A 64 -5.97 -5.02 -1.55
N VAL A 65 -6.41 -6.20 -1.99
CA VAL A 65 -6.30 -6.62 -3.40
C VAL A 65 -7.27 -5.82 -4.26
N GLU A 66 -8.52 -5.69 -3.85
CA GLU A 66 -9.58 -4.97 -4.59
C GLU A 66 -9.24 -3.48 -4.79
N GLN A 67 -8.63 -2.85 -3.79
CA GLN A 67 -8.33 -1.42 -3.83
C GLN A 67 -6.97 -1.10 -4.48
N GLY A 68 -6.17 -2.10 -4.86
CA GLY A 68 -4.88 -1.89 -5.54
C GLY A 68 -3.89 -1.01 -4.76
N VAL A 69 -4.03 -0.93 -3.44
CA VAL A 69 -3.31 0.03 -2.57
C VAL A 69 -1.80 -0.24 -2.59
N PHE A 70 -1.45 -1.52 -2.60
CA PHE A 70 -0.10 -1.98 -2.91
C PHE A 70 -0.13 -2.45 -4.36
N GLY A 71 0.90 -2.10 -5.14
CA GLY A 71 1.05 -2.53 -6.54
C GLY A 71 1.23 -4.05 -6.65
N THR A 72 0.16 -4.79 -6.34
CA THR A 72 0.04 -6.25 -6.36
C THR A 72 -0.26 -6.76 -7.76
N GLU A 73 -0.40 -5.85 -8.73
CA GLU A 73 -0.30 -6.13 -10.16
C GLU A 73 1.12 -6.62 -10.44
N ARG A 74 1.26 -7.93 -10.29
CA ARG A 74 2.40 -8.74 -10.69
C ARG A 74 2.90 -8.20 -12.02
N ILE A 75 4.17 -7.80 -12.04
CA ILE A 75 4.93 -7.59 -13.28
C ILE A 75 4.90 -8.94 -13.99
N VAL A 76 3.92 -9.12 -14.87
CA VAL A 76 3.91 -10.20 -15.85
C VAL A 76 4.73 -9.67 -17.02
N LYS A 77 5.99 -10.10 -17.07
CA LYS A 77 6.75 -10.21 -18.31
C LYS A 77 7.66 -11.41 -18.21
#